data_AF-A0A0R3U3X3-F1
#
_entry.id   AF-A0A0R3U3X3-F1
#
_cell.length_a   1.000
_cell.length_b   1.000
_cell.length_c   1.000
_cell.angle_alpha   90.00
_cell.angle_beta   90.00
_cell.angle_gamma   90.00
#
_symmetry.space_group_name_H-M   'P 1'
#
loop_
_entity.id
_entity.type
_entity.pdbx_description
1 polymer ?
#
loop_
_entity_poly.entity_id
_entity_poly.type
_entity_poly.pdbx_seq_one_letter_code
_entity_poly.pdbx_strand_id
1 'polypeptide(L)'
;MDSTFNMSDLCALRNLIAPDDCSSDEENLAKPSIRNNPSDFGPKKKKKGREVEKKQVRDTSAIWQADEVPEVDYVEDIYDPRPQPEYEIHFKQDVSAEDMFLQMGPKNATTACCEYMVVAVKLPGVSAKQINLDIKEQFLDLRTPKYKLGLHLPNRVKPESSHAKWLDEQSALEVTLLNDRELDFMNF
;
A
#
# COMPACT_ATOMS: atom_id res chain seq x y z
N MET A 1 -30.18 23.79 1.30
CA MET A 1 -29.82 24.16 -0.08
C MET A 1 -29.81 22.87 -0.87
N ASP A 2 -30.97 22.47 -1.38
CA ASP A 2 -31.14 21.18 -2.04
C ASP A 2 -30.90 21.37 -3.54
N SER A 3 -29.64 21.28 -3.95
CA SER A 3 -29.28 21.21 -5.37
C SER A 3 -29.68 19.85 -5.91
N THR A 4 -30.88 19.76 -6.47
CA THR A 4 -31.36 18.58 -7.19
C THR A 4 -30.89 18.68 -8.64
N PHE A 5 -30.05 17.74 -9.07
CA PHE A 5 -29.64 17.63 -10.47
C PHE A 5 -30.86 17.37 -11.34
N ASN A 6 -31.08 18.22 -12.33
CA ASN A 6 -32.20 18.06 -13.24
C ASN A 6 -31.82 17.13 -14.41
N MET A 7 -32.80 16.52 -15.07
CA MET A 7 -32.58 15.60 -16.20
C MET A 7 -31.77 16.27 -17.32
N SER A 8 -31.95 17.59 -17.50
CA SER A 8 -31.18 18.41 -18.45
C SER A 8 -29.68 18.42 -18.16
N ASP A 9 -29.30 18.47 -16.88
CA ASP A 9 -27.89 18.48 -16.46
C ASP A 9 -27.25 17.12 -16.71
N LEU A 10 -28.01 16.04 -16.50
CA LEU A 10 -27.58 14.67 -16.82
C LEU A 10 -27.37 14.48 -18.34
N CYS A 11 -28.25 15.04 -19.17
CA CYS A 11 -28.08 15.02 -20.63
C CYS A 11 -26.87 15.84 -21.08
N ALA A 12 -26.63 17.02 -20.48
CA ALA A 12 -25.45 17.83 -20.77
C ALA A 12 -24.14 17.10 -20.40
N LEU A 13 -24.14 16.42 -19.25
CA LEU A 13 -23.00 15.61 -18.81
C LEU A 13 -22.74 14.43 -19.77
N ARG A 14 -23.79 13.73 -20.22
CA ARG A 14 -23.67 12.64 -21.19
C ARG A 14 -22.95 13.10 -22.47
N ASN A 15 -23.37 14.25 -23.02
CA ASN A 15 -22.78 14.79 -24.25
C ASN A 15 -21.33 15.22 -24.06
N LEU A 16 -20.94 15.59 -22.84
CA LEU A 16 -19.55 15.93 -22.51
C LEU A 16 -18.66 14.69 -22.34
N ILE A 17 -19.21 13.62 -21.75
CA ILE A 17 -18.47 12.37 -21.47
C ILE A 17 -18.37 11.49 -22.72
N ALA A 18 -19.40 11.50 -23.56
CA ALA A 18 -19.47 10.74 -24.80
C ALA A 18 -20.03 11.66 -25.90
N PRO A 19 -19.19 12.50 -26.54
CA PRO A 19 -19.61 13.19 -27.74
C PRO A 19 -19.99 12.15 -28.79
N ASP A 20 -21.10 12.37 -29.50
CA ASP A 20 -21.45 11.54 -30.64
C ASP A 20 -20.37 11.74 -31.71
N ASP A 21 -19.45 10.78 -31.82
CA ASP A 21 -18.44 10.70 -32.88
C ASP A 21 -19.12 10.49 -34.24
N CYS A 22 -19.69 11.57 -34.78
CA CYS A 22 -20.13 11.66 -36.17
C CYS A 22 -19.00 12.23 -37.03
N SER A 23 -17.90 11.48 -37.16
CA SER A 23 -17.07 11.52 -38.36
C SER A 23 -17.50 10.36 -39.25
N SER A 24 -18.42 10.66 -40.15
CA SER A 24 -19.00 9.73 -41.10
C SER A 24 -18.00 9.38 -42.19
N ASP A 25 -17.34 8.22 -42.10
CA ASP A 25 -16.76 7.53 -43.25
C ASP A 25 -17.34 6.10 -43.31
N GLU A 26 -18.34 5.97 -44.19
CA GLU A 26 -19.03 4.74 -44.55
C GLU A 26 -18.16 3.91 -45.50
N GLU A 27 -17.54 2.83 -45.04
CA GLU A 27 -17.11 1.73 -45.91
C GLU A 27 -17.69 0.39 -45.45
N ASN A 28 -18.73 -0.03 -46.17
CA ASN A 28 -19.21 -1.40 -46.22
C ASN A 28 -18.06 -2.36 -46.56
N LEU A 29 -17.96 -3.52 -45.91
CA LEU A 29 -17.95 -4.85 -46.55
C LEU A 29 -17.73 -6.02 -45.55
N ALA A 30 -18.44 -7.12 -45.86
CA ALA A 30 -18.28 -8.50 -45.41
C ALA A 30 -18.81 -8.88 -44.00
N LYS A 31 -19.95 -9.57 -43.98
CA LYS A 31 -20.38 -10.44 -42.87
C LYS A 31 -19.60 -11.77 -42.96
N PRO A 32 -18.68 -12.11 -42.03
CA PRO A 32 -18.21 -13.47 -41.92
C PRO A 32 -19.25 -14.31 -41.16
N SER A 33 -19.74 -15.37 -41.77
CA SER A 33 -20.47 -16.42 -41.06
C SER A 33 -19.48 -17.15 -40.14
N ILE A 34 -19.32 -16.66 -38.91
CA ILE A 34 -18.48 -17.27 -37.90
C ILE A 34 -19.25 -18.45 -37.28
N ARG A 35 -18.88 -19.69 -37.63
CA ARG A 35 -19.27 -20.88 -36.88
C ARG A 35 -18.42 -20.93 -35.61
N ASN A 36 -18.96 -20.41 -34.50
CA ASN A 36 -18.35 -20.52 -33.18
C ASN A 36 -18.84 -21.80 -32.50
N ASN A 37 -17.91 -22.70 -32.19
CA ASN A 37 -18.15 -23.80 -31.26
C ASN A 37 -17.66 -23.35 -29.87
N PRO A 38 -18.27 -23.78 -28.76
CA PRO A 38 -17.90 -23.36 -27.40
C PRO A 38 -16.42 -23.60 -27.03
N SER A 39 -15.72 -24.42 -27.81
CA SER A 39 -14.31 -24.77 -27.63
C SER A 39 -13.30 -23.77 -28.21
N ASP A 40 -13.74 -22.69 -28.87
CA ASP A 40 -12.83 -21.73 -29.56
C ASP A 40 -12.61 -20.40 -28.82
N PHE A 41 -13.18 -20.24 -27.61
CA PHE A 41 -12.92 -19.09 -26.75
C PHE A 41 -11.69 -19.35 -25.87
N GLY A 42 -10.50 -19.00 -26.37
CA GLY A 42 -9.25 -19.03 -25.61
C GLY A 42 -8.01 -18.73 -26.46
N PRO A 43 -6.94 -18.17 -25.88
CA PRO A 43 -5.75 -17.77 -26.64
C PRO A 43 -5.08 -18.97 -27.31
N LYS A 44 -5.01 -18.96 -28.65
CA LYS A 44 -4.33 -20.01 -29.43
C LYS A 44 -2.82 -19.89 -29.27
N LYS A 45 -2.23 -20.80 -28.47
CA LYS A 45 -0.77 -20.92 -28.31
C LYS A 45 -0.12 -21.32 -29.64
N LYS A 46 0.67 -20.41 -30.24
CA LYS A 46 1.65 -20.76 -31.28
C LYS A 46 2.70 -21.69 -30.64
N LYS A 47 2.84 -22.91 -31.15
CA LYS A 47 3.94 -23.81 -30.78
C LYS A 47 5.26 -23.20 -31.27
N LYS A 48 5.98 -22.55 -30.37
CA LYS A 48 7.41 -22.26 -30.52
C LYS A 48 8.21 -23.14 -29.53
N GLY A 49 9.46 -23.37 -29.90
CA GLY A 49 10.45 -24.29 -29.32
C GLY A 49 10.26 -24.70 -27.87
N ARG A 50 10.38 -26.01 -27.65
CA ARG A 50 10.50 -26.65 -26.34
C ARG A 50 11.86 -26.27 -25.76
N GLU A 51 11.92 -25.16 -25.04
CA GLU A 51 12.91 -24.95 -24.00
C GLU A 51 12.31 -25.50 -22.71
N VAL A 52 13.03 -26.42 -22.07
CA VAL A 52 12.54 -27.17 -20.91
C VAL A 52 12.64 -26.27 -19.69
N GLU A 53 11.62 -25.46 -19.47
CA GLU A 53 11.34 -24.95 -18.14
C GLU A 53 11.00 -26.14 -17.24
N LYS A 54 11.75 -26.29 -16.16
CA LYS A 54 11.56 -27.33 -15.15
C LYS A 54 10.17 -27.17 -14.56
N LYS A 55 9.22 -27.95 -15.09
CA LYS A 55 7.87 -28.07 -14.57
C LYS A 55 7.97 -28.57 -13.13
N GLN A 56 7.74 -27.68 -12.17
CA GLN A 56 7.70 -28.03 -10.76
C GLN A 56 6.71 -29.19 -10.59
N VAL A 57 7.11 -30.19 -9.81
CA VAL A 57 6.30 -31.37 -9.49
C VAL A 57 5.02 -30.86 -8.84
N ARG A 58 3.89 -31.09 -9.50
CA ARG A 58 2.59 -30.66 -8.99
C ARG A 58 2.06 -31.76 -8.08
N ASP A 59 1.86 -31.46 -6.81
CA ASP A 59 1.15 -32.35 -5.92
C ASP A 59 -0.31 -32.44 -6.36
N THR A 60 -0.75 -33.64 -6.75
CA THR A 60 -2.11 -33.88 -7.26
C THR A 60 -3.19 -33.75 -6.18
N SER A 61 -2.79 -33.62 -4.91
CA SER A 61 -3.66 -33.38 -3.76
C SER A 61 -3.66 -31.93 -3.28
N ALA A 62 -2.78 -31.07 -3.80
CA ALA A 62 -2.72 -29.66 -3.42
C ALA A 62 -3.73 -28.84 -4.26
N ILE A 63 -4.69 -28.21 -3.59
CA ILE A 63 -5.72 -27.38 -4.25
C ILE A 63 -5.15 -26.02 -4.69
N TRP A 64 -4.10 -25.53 -4.03
CA TRP A 64 -3.46 -24.25 -4.31
C TRP A 64 -1.97 -24.45 -4.61
N GLN A 65 -1.47 -23.83 -5.67
CA GLN A 65 -0.02 -23.72 -5.91
C GLN A 65 0.52 -22.48 -5.17
N ALA A 66 1.78 -22.50 -4.72
CA ALA A 66 2.36 -21.36 -4.00
C ALA A 66 2.28 -20.05 -4.81
N ASP A 67 2.40 -20.14 -6.13
CA ASP A 67 2.27 -19.02 -7.07
C ASP A 67 0.81 -18.56 -7.29
N GLU A 68 -0.19 -19.34 -6.86
CA GLU A 68 -1.62 -19.05 -7.02
C GLU A 68 -2.26 -18.44 -5.75
N VAL A 69 -1.55 -18.46 -4.62
CA VAL A 69 -1.98 -17.74 -3.41
C VAL A 69 -1.51 -16.30 -3.56
N PRO A 70 -2.41 -15.30 -3.69
CA PRO A 70 -2.00 -13.91 -3.67
C PRO A 70 -1.24 -13.66 -2.37
N GLU A 71 -0.05 -13.06 -2.45
CA GLU A 71 0.62 -12.51 -1.27
C GLU A 71 -0.26 -11.38 -0.74
N VAL A 72 -1.20 -11.72 0.16
CA VAL A 72 -2.04 -10.72 0.80
C VAL A 72 -1.15 -10.03 1.81
N ASP A 73 -0.77 -8.80 1.48
CA ASP A 73 -0.04 -7.89 2.36
C ASP A 73 -0.87 -7.60 3.61
N TYR A 74 -0.78 -8.51 4.59
CA TYR A 74 -1.21 -8.33 5.98
C TYR A 74 -2.71 -8.10 6.14
N VAL A 75 -3.43 -9.21 6.27
CA VAL A 75 -4.80 -9.18 6.79
C VAL A 75 -4.73 -8.86 8.28
N GLU A 76 -5.46 -7.85 8.74
CA GLU A 76 -5.73 -7.70 10.16
C GLU A 76 -6.30 -9.03 10.65
N ASP A 77 -5.64 -9.62 11.64
CA ASP A 77 -5.99 -10.92 12.18
C ASP A 77 -7.23 -10.74 13.06
N ILE A 78 -8.40 -10.64 12.43
CA ILE A 78 -9.70 -10.33 13.07
C ILE A 78 -10.02 -11.34 14.20
N TYR A 79 -9.33 -12.48 14.23
CA TYR A 79 -9.51 -13.55 15.21
C TYR A 79 -8.54 -13.53 16.40
N ASP A 80 -7.62 -12.56 16.50
CA ASP A 80 -6.75 -12.46 17.67
C ASP A 80 -7.49 -11.86 18.87
N PRO A 81 -7.54 -12.53 20.04
CA PRO A 81 -8.24 -12.03 21.22
C PRO A 81 -7.50 -10.87 21.92
N ARG A 82 -6.28 -10.55 21.53
CA ARG A 82 -5.47 -9.51 22.18
C ARG A 82 -5.98 -8.11 21.80
N PRO A 83 -6.22 -7.22 22.78
CA PRO A 83 -6.62 -5.85 22.49
C PRO A 83 -5.50 -5.08 21.78
N GLN A 84 -5.91 -4.12 20.95
CA GLN A 84 -5.02 -3.13 20.36
C GLN A 84 -4.55 -2.14 21.44
N PRO A 85 -3.24 -1.90 21.58
CA PRO A 85 -2.72 -0.90 22.50
C PRO A 85 -2.97 0.53 21.99
N GLU A 86 -2.99 1.50 22.89
CA GLU A 86 -2.98 2.91 22.51
C GLU A 86 -1.66 3.27 21.84
N TYR A 87 -1.73 3.96 20.69
CA TYR A 87 -0.56 4.43 19.97
C TYR A 87 -0.74 5.86 19.50
N GLU A 88 0.37 6.56 19.34
CA GLU A 88 0.45 7.92 18.80
C GLU A 88 1.54 7.98 17.74
N ILE A 89 1.29 8.73 16.66
CA ILE A 89 2.25 8.90 15.56
C ILE A 89 2.71 10.37 15.57
N HIS A 90 4.02 10.56 15.73
CA HIS A 90 4.69 11.84 15.64
C HIS A 90 5.58 11.88 14.41
N PHE A 91 5.75 13.06 13.83
CA PHE A 91 6.68 13.29 12.74
C PHE A 91 7.84 14.14 13.25
N LYS A 92 9.06 13.69 12.99
CA LYS A 92 10.28 14.37 13.42
C LYS A 92 11.10 14.77 12.19
N GLN A 93 11.53 16.02 12.20
CA GLN A 93 12.35 16.60 11.16
C GLN A 93 13.74 16.89 11.72
N ASP A 94 14.77 16.53 10.96
CA ASP A 94 16.15 16.89 11.28
C ASP A 94 16.44 18.29 10.76
N VAL A 95 16.41 19.32 11.61
CA VAL A 95 16.59 20.71 11.19
C VAL A 95 18.02 21.19 11.46
N SER A 96 18.68 21.71 10.44
CA SER A 96 19.98 22.35 10.59
C SER A 96 19.82 23.80 11.03
N ALA A 97 20.91 24.41 11.54
CA ALA A 97 20.91 25.82 11.89
C ALA A 97 20.59 26.72 10.67
N GLU A 98 21.00 26.30 9.47
CA GLU A 98 20.69 27.00 8.22
C GLU A 98 19.17 27.03 7.94
N ASP A 99 18.47 25.92 8.17
CA ASP A 99 17.01 25.83 8.01
C ASP A 99 16.30 26.74 9.02
N MET A 100 16.74 26.71 10.27
CA MET A 100 16.06 27.40 11.38
C MET A 100 16.34 28.91 11.41
N PHE A 101 17.59 29.32 11.16
CA PHE A 101 18.02 30.71 11.30
C PHE A 101 18.12 31.46 9.98
N LEU A 102 18.43 30.78 8.88
CA LEU A 102 18.65 31.42 7.59
C LEU A 102 17.52 31.16 6.59
N GLN A 103 16.67 30.15 6.82
CA GLN A 103 15.58 29.73 5.91
C GLN A 103 16.08 29.47 4.48
N MET A 104 17.35 29.08 4.35
CA MET A 104 17.99 28.84 3.05
C MET A 104 17.89 27.39 2.60
N GLY A 105 17.47 26.49 3.48
CA GLY A 105 17.35 25.08 3.17
C GLY A 105 15.99 24.70 2.59
N PRO A 106 15.91 23.54 1.93
CA PRO A 106 14.71 23.06 1.23
C PRO A 106 13.58 22.56 2.15
N LYS A 107 13.74 22.71 3.46
CA LYS A 107 12.84 22.10 4.45
C LYS A 107 11.76 23.08 4.86
N ASN A 108 10.51 22.65 4.80
CA ASN A 108 9.36 23.42 5.26
C ASN A 108 8.75 22.80 6.54
N ALA A 109 7.79 23.50 7.15
CA ALA A 109 7.12 23.03 8.37
C ALA A 109 6.02 21.98 8.12
N THR A 110 5.97 21.38 6.94
CA THR A 110 4.97 20.37 6.57
C THR A 110 5.47 19.00 7.00
N THR A 111 4.55 18.12 7.41
CA THR A 111 4.83 16.69 7.66
C THR A 111 5.44 15.97 6.46
N ALA A 112 5.21 16.51 5.24
CA ALA A 112 5.84 16.03 4.03
C ALA A 112 7.37 16.09 4.11
N CYS A 113 7.97 17.11 4.75
CA CYS A 113 9.42 17.28 4.87
C CYS A 113 10.05 16.52 6.05
N CYS A 114 9.27 15.81 6.88
CA CYS A 114 9.81 15.05 7.99
C CYS A 114 10.45 13.73 7.52
N GLU A 115 11.73 13.55 7.84
CA GLU A 115 12.48 12.34 7.50
C GLU A 115 12.09 11.16 8.38
N TYR A 116 11.72 11.43 9.64
CA TYR A 116 11.43 10.40 10.62
C TYR A 116 9.95 10.37 11.01
N MET A 117 9.40 9.17 11.08
CA MET A 117 8.10 8.88 11.66
C MET A 117 8.31 8.13 12.98
N VAL A 118 7.80 8.66 14.08
CA VAL A 118 7.95 8.10 15.42
C VAL A 118 6.61 7.57 15.88
N VAL A 119 6.52 6.25 16.11
CA VAL A 119 5.32 5.60 16.63
C VAL A 119 5.52 5.30 18.11
N ALA A 120 4.78 5.98 18.97
CA ALA A 120 4.80 5.79 20.42
C ALA A 120 3.63 4.89 20.83
N VAL A 121 3.93 3.67 21.27
CA VAL A 121 2.92 2.66 21.66
C VAL A 121 2.95 2.47 23.17
N LYS A 122 1.82 2.68 23.84
CA LYS A 122 1.69 2.47 25.29
C LYS A 122 1.43 1.00 25.59
N LEU A 123 2.29 0.39 26.40
CA LEU A 123 2.25 -1.04 26.73
C LEU A 123 2.32 -1.24 28.25
N PRO A 124 1.25 -0.90 28.99
CA PRO A 124 1.25 -1.01 30.44
C PRO A 124 1.29 -2.48 30.89
N GLY A 125 2.25 -2.79 31.76
CA GLY A 125 2.44 -4.12 32.34
C GLY A 125 3.18 -5.12 31.45
N VAL A 126 3.84 -4.66 30.37
CA VAL A 126 4.71 -5.49 29.53
C VAL A 126 6.17 -5.09 29.76
N SER A 127 7.08 -6.06 29.75
CA SER A 127 8.52 -5.80 29.82
C SER A 127 9.14 -5.77 28.41
N ALA A 128 10.18 -4.96 28.20
CA ALA A 128 10.88 -4.83 26.93
C ALA A 128 11.28 -6.15 26.25
N LYS A 129 11.63 -7.18 27.04
CA LYS A 129 12.07 -8.49 26.53
C LYS A 129 10.94 -9.33 25.89
N GLN A 130 9.69 -8.97 26.16
CA GLN A 130 8.51 -9.71 25.69
C GLN A 130 7.91 -9.11 24.42
N ILE A 131 8.53 -8.06 23.88
CA ILE A 131 8.07 -7.33 22.71
C ILE A 131 8.75 -7.92 21.49
N ASN A 132 7.95 -8.41 20.54
CA ASN A 132 8.39 -8.72 19.20
C ASN A 132 7.91 -7.60 18.27
N LEU A 133 8.83 -7.04 17.50
CA LEU A 133 8.57 -5.94 16.59
C LEU A 133 9.06 -6.34 15.20
N ASP A 134 8.16 -6.42 14.25
CA ASP A 134 8.45 -6.68 12.85
C ASP A 134 8.12 -5.43 12.04
N ILE A 135 9.14 -4.85 11.41
CA ILE A 135 9.02 -3.63 10.60
C ILE A 135 9.13 -4.02 9.13
N LYS A 136 8.13 -3.63 8.34
CA LYS A 136 8.11 -3.78 6.89
C LYS A 136 8.03 -2.41 6.24
N GLU A 137 8.10 -2.36 4.91
CA GLU A 137 8.11 -1.10 4.16
C GLU A 137 6.88 -0.23 4.42
N GLN A 138 5.69 -0.83 4.58
CA GLN A 138 4.44 -0.08 4.78
C GLN A 138 3.58 -0.65 5.92
N PHE A 139 4.15 -1.53 6.74
CA PHE A 139 3.42 -2.19 7.82
C PHE A 139 4.31 -2.38 9.04
N LEU A 140 3.73 -2.14 10.21
CA LEU A 140 4.35 -2.32 11.52
C LEU A 140 3.55 -3.36 12.29
N ASP A 141 4.15 -4.51 12.58
CA ASP A 141 3.55 -5.55 13.43
C ASP A 141 4.26 -5.56 14.78
N LEU A 142 3.50 -5.31 15.84
CA LEU A 142 3.97 -5.37 17.21
C LEU A 142 3.16 -6.43 17.95
N ARG A 143 3.88 -7.40 18.49
CA ARG A 143 3.31 -8.55 19.19
C ARG A 143 3.88 -8.63 20.60
N THR A 144 2.97 -8.59 21.57
CA THR A 144 3.28 -8.86 22.98
C THR A 144 2.34 -9.96 23.50
N PRO A 145 2.62 -10.54 24.69
CA PRO A 145 1.72 -11.53 25.28
C PRO A 145 0.31 -11.00 25.53
N LYS A 146 0.17 -9.68 25.76
CA LYS A 146 -1.09 -9.04 26.15
C LYS A 146 -1.74 -8.22 25.04
N TYR A 147 -0.94 -7.58 24.19
CA TYR A 147 -1.38 -6.66 23.15
C TYR A 147 -0.85 -7.05 21.78
N LYS A 148 -1.59 -6.70 20.74
CA LYS A 148 -1.18 -6.82 19.35
C LYS A 148 -1.51 -5.53 18.61
N LEU A 149 -0.59 -5.07 17.79
CA LEU A 149 -0.79 -3.90 16.95
C LEU A 149 -0.26 -4.21 15.56
N GLY A 150 -1.17 -4.36 14.60
CA GLY A 150 -0.85 -4.30 13.18
C GLY A 150 -1.22 -2.92 12.68
N LEU A 151 -0.24 -2.09 12.34
CA LEU A 151 -0.44 -0.72 11.89
C LEU A 151 0.05 -0.56 10.46
N HIS A 152 -0.86 -0.19 9.56
CA HIS A 152 -0.50 0.25 8.21
C HIS A 152 0.07 1.67 8.28
N LEU A 153 1.28 1.83 7.75
CA LEU A 153 1.98 3.11 7.76
C LEU A 153 1.47 3.97 6.59
N PRO A 154 1.33 5.30 6.78
CA PRO A 154 0.85 6.19 5.72
C PRO A 154 1.86 6.36 4.59
N ASN A 155 3.15 6.30 4.91
CA ASN A 155 4.26 6.40 3.98
C ASN A 155 5.12 5.14 4.04
N ARG A 156 5.87 4.88 2.96
CA ARG A 156 6.89 3.84 2.94
C ARG A 156 8.05 4.22 3.84
N VAL A 157 8.63 3.23 4.52
CA VAL A 157 9.76 3.39 5.43
C VAL A 157 10.89 2.43 5.06
N LYS A 158 12.12 2.75 5.47
CA LYS A 158 13.30 1.90 5.35
C LYS A 158 13.47 1.06 6.63
N PRO A 159 13.19 -0.25 6.62
CA PRO A 159 13.29 -1.08 7.81
C PRO A 159 14.71 -1.11 8.38
N GLU A 160 15.73 -1.18 7.52
CA GLU A 160 17.15 -1.27 7.90
C GLU A 160 17.67 -0.06 8.70
N SER A 161 17.06 1.12 8.50
CA SER A 161 17.47 2.37 9.17
C SER A 161 16.57 2.73 10.36
N SER A 162 15.57 1.89 10.65
CA SER A 162 14.65 2.09 11.76
C SER A 162 15.23 1.56 13.07
N HIS A 163 14.84 2.17 14.19
CA HIS A 163 15.25 1.74 15.52
C HIS A 163 14.11 1.92 16.52
N ALA A 164 14.09 1.07 17.54
CA ALA A 164 13.08 1.13 18.60
C ALA A 164 13.75 1.30 19.97
N LYS A 165 13.11 2.07 20.84
CA LYS A 165 13.56 2.37 22.20
C LYS A 165 12.41 2.12 23.18
N TRP A 166 12.70 1.38 24.24
CA TRP A 166 11.77 1.21 25.36
C TRP A 166 11.94 2.33 26.39
N LEU A 167 10.83 2.98 26.74
CA LEU A 167 10.76 4.00 27.77
C LEU A 167 10.09 3.40 29.02
N ASP A 168 10.90 3.04 30.01
CA ASP A 168 10.43 2.34 31.21
C ASP A 168 9.51 3.23 32.08
N GLU A 169 9.83 4.52 32.19
CA GLU A 169 9.06 5.50 32.97
C GLU A 169 7.61 5.63 32.50
N GLN A 170 7.37 5.53 31.19
CA GLN A 170 6.05 5.67 30.57
C GLN A 170 5.44 4.31 30.20
N SER A 171 6.16 3.21 30.41
CA SER A 171 5.81 1.88 29.89
C SER A 171 5.40 1.94 28.42
N ALA A 172 6.20 2.65 27.61
CA ALA A 172 5.91 2.91 26.21
C ALA A 172 7.08 2.48 25.30
N LEU A 173 6.76 1.97 24.12
CA LEU A 173 7.72 1.68 23.07
C LEU A 173 7.71 2.81 22.05
N GLU A 174 8.84 3.46 21.85
CA GLU A 174 9.05 4.46 20.82
C GLU A 174 9.76 3.82 19.62
N VAL A 175 9.11 3.78 18.46
CA VAL A 175 9.66 3.23 17.23
C VAL A 175 9.93 4.36 16.25
N THR A 176 11.21 4.64 15.99
CA THR A 176 11.66 5.65 15.03
C THR A 176 11.89 4.98 13.67
N LEU A 177 11.04 5.30 12.71
CA LEU A 177 11.07 4.82 11.34
C LEU A 177 11.62 5.91 10.42
N LEU A 178 12.53 5.57 9.52
CA LEU A 178 13.00 6.48 8.48
C LEU A 178 12.10 6.36 7.25
N ASN A 179 11.49 7.46 6.80
CA ASN A 179 10.65 7.48 5.62
C ASN A 179 11.49 7.26 4.36
N ASP A 180 11.01 6.41 3.44
CA ASP A 180 11.58 6.26 2.11
C ASP A 180 10.90 7.24 1.15
N ARG A 181 11.63 8.27 0.73
CA ARG A 181 11.12 9.36 -0.09
C ARG A 181 11.95 9.46 -1.36
N GLU A 182 11.32 9.15 -2.49
CA GLU A 182 12.01 9.11 -3.79
C GLU A 182 12.45 10.49 -4.28
N LEU A 183 11.79 11.57 -3.84
CA LEU A 183 12.02 12.94 -4.31
C LEU A 183 12.61 13.86 -3.25
N ASP A 184 13.31 13.32 -2.26
CA ASP A 184 13.83 14.14 -1.15
C ASP A 184 14.83 15.21 -1.62
N PHE A 185 15.51 14.96 -2.75
CA PHE A 185 16.41 15.89 -3.42
C PHE A 185 15.72 17.05 -4.17
N MET A 186 14.40 16.97 -4.39
CA MET A 186 13.60 18.00 -5.07
C MET A 186 12.67 18.77 -4.14
N ASN A 187 12.77 18.55 -2.82
CA ASN A 187 12.16 19.51 -1.91
C ASN A 187 12.92 20.84 -2.13
N PHE A 188 12.21 21.89 -2.52
CA PHE A 188 12.70 23.25 -2.69
C PHE A 188 11.77 24.18 -1.92
#